data_AF-A0A7C0Z393-F1
#
_entry.id   AF-A0A7C0Z393-F1
#
_cell.length_a   1.000
_cell.length_b   1.000
_cell.length_c   1.000
_cell.angle_alpha   90.00
_cell.angle_beta   90.00
_cell.angle_gamma   90.00
#
_symmetry.space_group_name_H-M   'P 1'
#
loop_
_entity.id
_entity.type
_entity.pdbx_description
1 polymer ?
#
loop_
_entity_poly.entity_id
_entity_poly.type
_entity_poly.pdbx_seq_one_letter_code
_entity_poly.pdbx_strand_id
1 'polypeptide(L)'
;MARNLINDASGPHRGDAAMGKLPAPAPGGPGAAQAPVLRRGAVSIQRKEAAMHKKNIWRTMALVLAVVFAVGSMGFAAESAKIDLNKATVEELITLDRIGEVVAQRIVDYREQNGPFAAIEDLKKVKGVGDKIFEANKDRITVSAPANK
;
A
#
# COMPACT_ATOMS: atom_id res chain seq x y z
N MET A 1 -3.84 22.91 -47.11
CA MET A 1 -2.62 22.74 -47.91
C MET A 1 -1.66 23.88 -47.59
N ALA A 2 -0.80 23.70 -46.59
CA ALA A 2 0.14 24.72 -46.15
C ALA A 2 1.32 24.80 -47.14
N ARG A 3 1.58 26.00 -47.65
CA ARG A 3 2.66 26.32 -48.60
C ARG A 3 3.98 26.42 -47.84
N ASN A 4 4.96 25.60 -48.23
CA ASN A 4 6.29 25.60 -47.67
C ASN A 4 7.08 26.77 -48.25
N LEU A 5 7.45 27.72 -47.40
CA LEU A 5 8.23 28.90 -47.75
C LEU A 5 9.70 28.53 -47.89
N ILE A 6 10.15 28.58 -49.14
CA ILE A 6 11.55 28.74 -49.54
C ILE A 6 12.08 30.02 -48.89
N ASN A 7 13.20 29.91 -48.17
CA ASN A 7 14.01 31.09 -47.83
C ASN A 7 15.45 30.87 -48.28
N ASP A 8 15.87 31.89 -49.00
CA ASP A 8 16.97 32.01 -49.91
C ASP A 8 18.26 32.44 -49.19
N ALA A 9 19.36 32.26 -49.90
CA ALA A 9 20.73 32.49 -49.49
C ALA A 9 21.07 33.94 -49.13
N SER A 10 22.09 34.13 -48.28
CA SER A 10 22.98 35.30 -48.30
C SER A 10 24.29 34.93 -47.59
N GLY A 11 25.41 35.10 -48.32
CA GLY A 11 26.76 34.70 -47.89
C GLY A 11 27.51 35.74 -47.04
N PRO A 12 28.79 36.02 -47.34
CA PRO A 12 29.95 35.66 -46.52
C PRO A 12 30.57 36.87 -45.76
N HIS A 13 31.85 36.76 -45.32
CA HIS A 13 32.75 37.76 -44.68
C HIS A 13 32.97 37.49 -43.18
N ARG A 14 34.17 37.47 -42.58
CA ARG A 14 35.58 37.85 -42.88
C ARG A 14 36.45 37.00 -41.91
N GLY A 15 37.71 36.67 -42.21
CA GLY A 15 38.88 37.41 -41.68
C GLY A 15 38.81 37.55 -40.14
N ASP A 16 39.71 37.02 -39.32
CA ASP A 16 41.10 37.46 -39.21
C ASP A 16 41.79 36.72 -38.04
N ALA A 17 43.11 36.91 -37.95
CA ALA A 17 44.00 36.68 -36.81
C ALA A 17 44.77 35.35 -36.78
N ALA A 18 45.90 35.41 -37.49
CA ALA A 18 47.15 34.73 -37.19
C ALA A 18 47.51 34.72 -35.68
N MET A 19 48.21 33.68 -35.24
CA MET A 19 49.42 33.80 -34.41
C MET A 19 50.08 32.42 -34.18
N GLY A 20 51.40 32.37 -34.37
CA GLY A 20 52.26 31.77 -33.36
C GLY A 20 52.53 30.27 -33.41
N LYS A 21 53.50 29.91 -34.25
CA LYS A 21 54.32 28.69 -34.23
C LYS A 21 54.90 28.40 -32.82
N LEU A 22 54.73 27.19 -32.27
CA LEU A 22 55.65 26.62 -31.28
C LEU A 22 55.91 25.11 -31.56
N PRO A 23 57.17 24.65 -31.49
CA PRO A 23 57.61 23.37 -32.06
C PRO A 23 57.41 22.16 -31.15
N ALA A 24 57.27 20.99 -31.76
CA ALA A 24 57.36 19.69 -31.10
C ALA A 24 58.83 19.32 -30.78
N PRO A 25 59.09 18.70 -29.61
CA PRO A 25 60.19 17.77 -29.46
C PRO A 25 59.72 16.30 -29.34
N ALA A 26 60.59 15.43 -29.85
CA ALA A 26 60.43 14.03 -30.24
C ALA A 26 60.14 12.99 -29.13
N PRO A 27 59.72 11.76 -29.50
CA PRO A 27 59.58 10.62 -28.58
C PRO A 27 60.94 9.99 -28.24
N GLY A 28 61.30 9.96 -26.95
CA GLY A 28 62.42 9.18 -26.41
C GLY A 28 61.95 7.83 -25.87
N GLY A 29 62.52 6.75 -26.41
CA GLY A 29 62.15 5.35 -26.18
C GLY A 29 62.63 4.71 -24.85
N PRO A 30 62.54 3.37 -24.76
CA PRO A 30 62.52 2.58 -23.52
C PRO A 30 63.93 2.14 -23.07
N GLY A 31 64.14 1.92 -21.76
CA GLY A 31 65.37 1.29 -21.31
C GLY A 31 65.58 1.19 -19.81
N ALA A 32 65.37 -0.04 -19.30
CA ALA A 32 66.10 -0.69 -18.23
C ALA A 32 65.89 -0.26 -16.75
N ALA A 33 65.19 -1.16 -16.06
CA ALA A 33 65.70 -1.95 -14.94
C ALA A 33 65.35 -1.55 -13.49
N GLN A 34 64.50 -2.41 -12.87
CA GLN A 34 64.68 -3.14 -11.58
C GLN A 34 64.97 -2.29 -10.31
N ALA A 35 64.37 -2.45 -9.13
CA ALA A 35 63.40 -3.36 -8.50
C ALA A 35 62.97 -2.69 -7.13
N PRO A 36 62.15 -3.33 -6.25
CA PRO A 36 61.25 -2.66 -5.29
C PRO A 36 61.84 -2.40 -3.88
N VAL A 37 60.96 -2.10 -2.87
CA VAL A 37 61.15 -1.99 -1.39
C VAL A 37 61.17 -0.49 -0.96
N LEU A 38 60.25 0.16 -0.20
CA LEU A 38 59.41 -0.13 0.98
C LEU A 38 58.19 0.85 1.03
N ARG A 39 56.97 0.34 1.26
CA ARG A 39 56.23 0.31 2.55
C ARG A 39 55.60 1.65 3.01
N ARG A 40 54.31 1.78 2.65
CA ARG A 40 53.16 2.01 3.55
C ARG A 40 53.28 3.13 4.59
N GLY A 41 52.73 4.29 4.24
CA GLY A 41 52.14 5.25 5.16
C GLY A 41 50.76 5.67 4.64
N ALA A 42 49.71 5.06 5.18
CA ALA A 42 48.33 5.38 4.84
C ALA A 42 47.99 6.76 5.43
N VAL A 43 47.68 7.73 4.56
CA VAL A 43 47.05 8.99 4.99
C VAL A 43 45.56 8.71 5.16
N SER A 44 45.19 8.28 6.36
CA SER A 44 43.80 8.21 6.82
C SER A 44 43.27 9.62 7.11
N ILE A 45 42.86 10.34 6.07
CA ILE A 45 41.91 11.46 6.22
C ILE A 45 40.51 10.83 6.20
N GLN A 46 40.17 10.18 7.31
CA GLN A 46 38.79 9.79 7.55
C GLN A 46 38.05 11.04 8.00
N ARG A 47 37.30 11.63 7.06
CA ARG A 47 36.24 12.59 7.33
C ARG A 47 35.31 11.99 8.37
N LYS A 48 35.48 12.36 9.64
CA LYS A 48 34.35 12.42 10.55
C LYS A 48 33.41 13.48 9.98
N GLU A 49 32.10 13.26 10.15
CA GLU A 49 31.00 14.18 9.78
C GLU A 49 30.37 13.99 8.39
N ALA A 50 29.53 12.96 8.29
CA ALA A 50 28.32 12.94 7.45
C ALA A 50 27.43 11.70 7.69
N ALA A 51 27.86 10.75 8.52
CA ALA A 51 27.16 9.46 8.72
C ALA A 51 26.07 9.48 9.82
N MET A 52 25.33 10.57 10.01
CA MET A 52 24.29 10.67 11.05
C MET A 52 22.93 11.21 10.57
N HIS A 53 22.54 10.95 9.31
CA HIS A 53 21.13 11.12 8.89
C HIS A 53 20.55 9.97 8.06
N LYS A 54 21.31 8.89 7.81
CA LYS A 54 20.81 7.73 7.03
C LYS A 54 20.59 6.44 7.85
N LYS A 55 21.10 6.38 9.08
CA LYS A 55 20.99 5.21 9.98
C LYS A 55 19.87 5.33 11.01
N ASN A 56 19.44 6.56 11.32
CA ASN A 56 18.41 6.82 12.32
C ASN A 56 17.03 7.00 11.69
N ILE A 57 16.95 7.43 10.42
CA ILE A 57 15.70 7.45 9.64
C ILE A 57 15.17 6.03 9.41
N TRP A 58 16.05 5.08 9.07
CA TRP A 58 15.64 3.69 8.90
C TRP A 58 15.18 3.05 10.23
N ARG A 59 15.79 3.45 11.35
CA ARG A 59 15.40 3.02 12.70
C ARG A 59 14.10 3.64 13.19
N THR A 60 13.88 4.94 12.96
CA THR A 60 12.61 5.59 13.31
C THR A 60 11.48 5.14 12.41
N MET A 61 11.71 4.92 11.12
CA MET A 61 10.73 4.33 10.21
C MET A 61 10.39 2.89 10.62
N ALA A 62 11.38 2.06 10.98
CA ALA A 62 11.13 0.72 11.51
C ALA A 62 10.36 0.73 12.84
N LEU A 63 10.61 1.70 13.71
CA LEU A 63 9.86 1.88 14.97
C LEU A 63 8.42 2.32 14.72
N VAL A 64 8.18 3.29 13.82
CA VAL A 64 6.83 3.72 13.45
C VAL A 64 6.06 2.59 12.76
N LEU A 65 6.72 1.81 11.90
CA LEU A 65 6.11 0.67 11.21
C LEU A 65 5.81 -0.49 12.19
N ALA A 66 6.68 -0.74 13.17
CA ALA A 66 6.43 -1.71 14.24
C ALA A 66 5.31 -1.26 15.19
N VAL A 67 5.18 0.03 15.50
CA VAL A 67 4.08 0.57 16.32
C VAL A 67 2.75 0.48 15.57
N VAL A 68 2.72 0.82 14.28
CA VAL A 68 1.51 0.66 13.45
C VAL A 68 1.12 -0.82 13.32
N PHE A 69 2.08 -1.73 13.20
CA PHE A 69 1.84 -3.18 13.17
C PHE A 69 1.35 -3.73 14.53
N ALA A 70 1.90 -3.23 15.65
CA ALA A 70 1.50 -3.63 17.01
C ALA A 70 0.10 -3.11 17.38
N VAL A 71 -0.30 -1.92 16.90
CA VAL A 71 -1.65 -1.37 17.15
C VAL A 71 -2.69 -1.94 16.18
N GLY A 72 -2.31 -2.31 14.96
CA GLY A 72 -3.21 -2.90 13.96
C GLY A 72 -3.58 -4.37 14.18
N SER A 73 -3.01 -5.03 15.19
CA SER A 73 -3.20 -6.48 15.45
C SER A 73 -4.19 -6.79 16.58
N MET A 74 -4.91 -5.80 17.10
CA MET A 74 -5.93 -6.01 18.13
C MET A 74 -7.33 -6.01 17.50
N GLY A 75 -7.73 -7.13 16.90
CA GLY A 75 -9.13 -7.38 16.57
C GLY A 75 -9.47 -7.70 15.11
N PHE A 76 -8.84 -8.71 14.52
CA PHE A 76 -9.48 -9.52 13.49
C PHE A 76 -9.35 -11.00 13.85
N ALA A 77 -9.85 -11.36 15.03
CA ALA A 77 -10.33 -12.72 15.23
C ALA A 77 -11.63 -12.82 14.42
N ALA A 78 -11.49 -13.14 13.13
CA ALA A 78 -12.58 -13.65 12.30
C ALA A 78 -12.93 -15.07 12.77
N GLU A 79 -13.29 -15.21 14.05
CA GLU A 79 -14.25 -16.25 14.41
C GLU A 79 -15.48 -15.91 13.59
N SER A 80 -16.03 -16.88 12.85
CA SER A 80 -17.22 -16.68 12.05
C SER A 80 -18.38 -16.35 13.01
N ALA A 81 -18.43 -15.09 13.42
CA ALA A 81 -19.32 -14.57 14.44
C ALA A 81 -20.71 -14.73 13.88
N LYS A 82 -21.41 -15.74 14.38
CA LYS A 82 -22.77 -15.99 13.96
C LYS A 82 -23.58 -14.74 14.29
N ILE A 83 -24.33 -14.27 13.31
CA ILE A 83 -25.10 -13.05 13.39
C ILE A 83 -26.29 -13.30 14.31
N ASP A 84 -26.36 -12.57 15.42
CA ASP A 84 -27.47 -12.68 16.37
C ASP A 84 -28.66 -11.87 15.87
N LEU A 85 -29.75 -12.53 15.48
CA LEU A 85 -30.94 -11.86 14.91
C LEU A 85 -31.55 -10.81 15.84
N ASN A 86 -31.39 -10.98 17.16
CA ASN A 86 -31.95 -10.04 18.14
C ASN A 86 -31.13 -8.75 18.25
N LYS A 87 -29.82 -8.82 17.99
CA LYS A 87 -28.89 -7.69 18.13
C LYS A 87 -28.39 -7.14 16.81
N ALA A 88 -28.52 -7.91 15.74
CA ALA A 88 -28.01 -7.57 14.43
C ALA A 88 -28.63 -6.26 13.93
N THR A 89 -27.79 -5.46 13.30
CA THR A 89 -28.14 -4.27 12.54
C THR A 89 -28.58 -4.65 11.13
N VAL A 90 -29.21 -3.71 10.43
CA VAL A 90 -29.61 -3.90 9.03
C VAL A 90 -28.39 -4.26 8.16
N GLU A 91 -27.25 -3.60 8.41
CA GLU A 91 -25.99 -3.83 7.69
C GLU A 91 -25.48 -5.26 7.88
N GLU A 92 -25.50 -5.77 9.12
CA GLU A 92 -25.10 -7.14 9.43
C GLU A 92 -26.03 -8.16 8.79
N LEU A 93 -27.34 -7.91 8.79
CA LEU A 93 -28.33 -8.79 8.17
C LEU A 93 -28.17 -8.84 6.63
N ILE A 94 -27.76 -7.75 5.98
CA ILE A 94 -27.49 -7.73 4.52
C ILE A 94 -26.28 -8.60 4.15
N THR A 95 -25.37 -8.89 5.08
CA THR A 95 -24.23 -9.79 4.80
C THR A 95 -24.62 -11.27 4.66
N LEU A 96 -25.87 -11.60 4.99
CA LEU A 96 -26.44 -12.94 4.87
C LEU A 96 -26.80 -13.25 3.42
N ASP A 97 -26.67 -14.51 3.04
CA ASP A 97 -26.94 -14.94 1.65
C ASP A 97 -28.40 -14.67 1.30
N ARG A 98 -28.63 -14.01 0.16
CA ARG A 98 -29.96 -13.66 -0.38
C ARG A 98 -30.81 -12.74 0.52
N ILE A 99 -30.20 -12.07 1.50
CA ILE A 99 -30.86 -11.03 2.29
C ILE A 99 -30.42 -9.66 1.76
N GLY A 100 -31.37 -8.90 1.23
CA GLY A 100 -31.15 -7.50 0.86
C GLY A 100 -31.71 -6.54 1.90
N GLU A 101 -31.49 -5.25 1.70
CA GLU A 101 -31.92 -4.16 2.59
C GLU A 101 -33.42 -4.23 2.94
N VAL A 102 -34.28 -4.53 1.96
CA VAL A 102 -35.73 -4.65 2.17
C VAL A 102 -36.08 -5.79 3.13
N VAL A 103 -35.38 -6.92 3.05
CA VAL A 103 -35.64 -8.07 3.93
C VAL A 103 -35.03 -7.83 5.30
N ALA A 104 -33.81 -7.29 5.35
CA ALA A 104 -33.14 -6.88 6.59
C ALA A 104 -33.98 -5.89 7.40
N GLN A 105 -34.54 -4.87 6.76
CA GLN A 105 -35.43 -3.92 7.42
C GLN A 105 -36.67 -4.62 7.99
N ARG A 106 -37.30 -5.52 7.23
CA ARG A 106 -38.47 -6.28 7.72
C ARG A 106 -38.16 -7.17 8.91
N ILE A 107 -36.93 -7.69 9.03
CA ILE A 107 -36.49 -8.47 10.20
C ILE A 107 -36.44 -7.56 11.43
N VAL A 108 -35.92 -6.34 11.27
CA VAL A 108 -35.91 -5.31 12.33
C VAL A 108 -37.34 -4.89 12.69
N ASP A 109 -38.19 -4.59 11.70
CA ASP A 109 -39.58 -4.23 11.93
C ASP A 109 -40.35 -5.37 12.64
N TYR A 110 -40.05 -6.62 12.28
CA TYR A 110 -40.67 -7.80 12.90
C TYR A 110 -40.35 -7.87 14.39
N ARG A 111 -39.09 -7.65 14.80
CA ARG A 111 -38.72 -7.67 16.23
C ARG A 111 -39.30 -6.50 17.02
N GLU A 112 -39.53 -5.36 16.37
CA GLU A 112 -40.19 -4.20 17.00
C GLU A 112 -41.68 -4.44 17.23
N GLN A 113 -42.35 -5.14 16.30
CA GLN A 113 -43.79 -5.39 16.36
C GLN A 113 -44.16 -6.65 17.16
N ASN A 114 -43.37 -7.72 17.04
CA ASN A 114 -43.66 -9.04 17.62
C ASN A 114 -42.79 -9.36 18.84
N GLY A 115 -41.78 -8.53 19.13
CA GLY A 115 -40.77 -8.81 20.14
C GLY A 115 -39.57 -9.62 19.62
N PRO A 116 -38.58 -9.91 20.47
CA PRO A 116 -37.35 -10.60 20.08
C PRO A 116 -37.63 -12.01 19.54
N PHE A 117 -36.77 -12.48 18.63
CA PHE A 117 -36.79 -13.84 18.10
C PHE A 117 -36.42 -14.84 19.19
N ALA A 118 -37.28 -15.85 19.40
CA ALA A 118 -37.05 -16.90 20.38
C ALA A 118 -36.22 -18.05 19.78
N ALA A 119 -36.39 -18.31 18.49
CA ALA A 119 -35.72 -19.36 17.75
C ALA A 119 -35.22 -18.86 16.38
N ILE A 120 -34.23 -19.52 15.79
CA ILE A 120 -33.75 -19.17 14.43
C ILE A 120 -34.85 -19.39 13.38
N GLU A 121 -35.76 -20.33 13.64
CA GLU A 121 -36.89 -20.68 12.78
C GLU A 121 -37.92 -19.55 12.68
N ASP A 122 -38.01 -18.68 13.70
CA ASP A 122 -38.90 -17.52 13.68
C ASP A 122 -38.52 -16.53 12.58
N LEU A 123 -37.29 -16.58 12.07
CA LEU A 123 -36.88 -15.80 10.91
C LEU A 123 -37.76 -16.11 9.68
N LYS A 124 -38.28 -17.34 9.54
CA LYS A 124 -39.19 -17.74 8.45
C LYS A 124 -40.56 -17.08 8.53
N LYS A 125 -40.94 -16.51 9.69
CA LYS A 125 -42.20 -15.78 9.85
C LYS A 125 -42.12 -14.37 9.24
N VAL A 126 -40.91 -13.88 8.95
CA VAL A 126 -40.70 -12.57 8.34
C VAL A 126 -41.05 -12.60 6.86
N LYS A 127 -41.88 -11.63 6.42
CA LYS A 127 -42.32 -11.52 5.03
C LYS A 127 -41.13 -11.33 4.08
N GLY A 128 -40.85 -12.33 3.27
CA GLY A 128 -39.74 -12.32 2.30
C GLY A 128 -38.55 -13.17 2.70
N VAL A 129 -38.53 -13.72 3.92
CA VAL A 129 -37.64 -14.83 4.28
C VAL A 129 -38.38 -16.13 4.02
N GLY A 130 -37.90 -16.91 3.05
CA GLY A 130 -38.39 -18.29 2.81
C GLY A 130 -37.41 -19.34 3.31
N ASP A 131 -37.78 -20.62 3.19
CA ASP A 131 -36.92 -21.75 3.55
C ASP A 131 -35.56 -21.69 2.85
N LYS A 132 -35.52 -21.24 1.60
CA LYS A 132 -34.27 -21.10 0.83
C LYS A 132 -33.27 -20.12 1.44
N ILE A 133 -33.76 -19.06 2.10
CA ILE A 133 -32.92 -18.05 2.75
C ILE A 133 -32.49 -18.58 4.11
N PHE A 134 -33.42 -19.19 4.85
CA PHE A 134 -33.12 -19.78 6.14
C PHE A 134 -32.06 -20.90 6.03
N GLU A 135 -32.25 -21.86 5.13
CA GLU A 135 -31.31 -22.99 4.97
C GLU A 135 -29.91 -22.55 4.56
N ALA A 136 -29.79 -21.45 3.79
CA ALA A 136 -28.50 -20.88 3.39
C ALA A 136 -27.78 -20.17 4.55
N ASN A 137 -28.51 -19.75 5.57
CA ASN A 137 -28.00 -18.89 6.64
C ASN A 137 -28.07 -19.51 8.04
N LYS A 138 -28.73 -20.66 8.23
CA LYS A 138 -28.92 -21.33 9.53
C LYS A 138 -27.62 -21.57 10.29
N ASP A 139 -26.52 -21.82 9.58
CA ASP A 139 -25.19 -22.05 10.17
C ASP A 139 -24.47 -20.74 10.55
N ARG A 140 -24.94 -19.61 10.02
CA ARG A 140 -24.37 -18.25 10.17
C ARG A 140 -25.20 -17.35 11.08
N ILE A 141 -26.39 -17.77 11.51
CA ILE A 141 -27.28 -17.01 12.38
C ILE A 141 -27.41 -17.67 13.74
N THR A 142 -27.65 -16.88 14.77
CA THR A 142 -28.06 -17.34 16.09
C THR A 142 -29.16 -16.46 16.64
N VAL A 143 -29.81 -16.94 17.69
CA VAL A 143 -30.63 -16.10 18.56
C VAL A 143 -29.99 -16.15 19.94
N SER A 144 -29.57 -15.00 20.48
CA SER A 144 -29.36 -14.94 21.93
C SER A 144 -30.73 -14.86 22.58
N ALA A 145 -31.13 -15.93 23.25
CA ALA A 145 -32.34 -15.94 24.06
C ALA A 145 -32.25 -14.79 25.08
N PRO A 146 -33.36 -14.08 25.37
CA PRO A 146 -33.35 -13.06 26.41
C PRO A 146 -32.97 -13.74 27.73
N ALA A 147 -31.85 -13.30 28.31
CA ALA A 147 -31.34 -13.82 29.57
C ALA A 147 -32.40 -13.62 30.67
N ASN A 148 -33.14 -14.68 30.99
CA ASN A 148 -33.90 -14.79 32.22
C ASN A 148 -33.69 -16.20 32.77
N LYS A 149 -32.80 -16.31 33.76
CA LYS A 149 -32.55 -17.53 34.54
C LYS A 149 -32.65 -17.16 36.01
#